data_AF-A0A2I0K416-F1
#
_entry.id   AF-A0A2I0K416-F1
#
_cell.length_a   1.000
_cell.length_b   1.000
_cell.length_c   1.000
_cell.angle_alpha   90.00
_cell.angle_beta   90.00
_cell.angle_gamma   90.00
#
_symmetry.space_group_name_H-M   'P 1'
#
loop_
_entity.id
_entity.type
_entity.pdbx_description
1 polymer ?
#
loop_
_entity_poly.entity_id
_entity_poly.type
_entity_poly.pdbx_seq_one_letter_code
_entity_poly.pdbx_strand_id
1 'polypeptide(L)'
;MDGRFFILPNSFKFSSRKSGFRNINLAKEVGMIVILMWSGNNVMSSMKPQKKQPTKNNPQTGKRKRGGAAAAGNGRTAPQVKDIEDLLPFTGGEVSSIRGSLLEWYDVNCRDLPWRRKECDSDGGGEDDDHDEEERRAYGVWVSEVMLQQTRVQTVIEYYNRWMLKWPSVHHLASASLEASNVDASCSWVDCIKQLASCTLPSLVSQSSDYLDREEVNEMWAGLGYYRRARFLLEGAKMIVAGEEGFPRTVAQLRKVPGIGEYTAGAIASIAFKEVVPAVDGNVIRVLARLKAISTNPKDSTTIKNFWKLAGQLVDNSRPGDFNQSLMELGATVCTPLNPTCSLCSISSQCRAYAICEKDTSVAVTDYPVKVVKTKQRHNFSAVCVVEILRGTQESEFLLVKRPNEGLLAGLWEFPSVEVDQEADSSVRRREVDGFLKQSFGLDLRKCNIILREDVGEFVHIFTHIRLKICAELLVVHLDDEMRLLRKHSKENAKWKLVDCKAVSSMGLTSSVRKVYSMVQKFKQSNLSQQKQKK
;
A
#
# COMPACT_ATOMS: atom_id res chain seq x y z
N MET A 1 -54.82 36.93 -25.87
CA MET A 1 -55.97 36.28 -26.53
C MET A 1 -55.67 34.80 -26.46
N ASP A 2 -56.17 33.97 -25.54
CA ASP A 2 -57.29 34.01 -24.58
C ASP A 2 -56.76 33.50 -23.22
N GLY A 3 -57.21 33.86 -22.02
CA GLY A 3 -58.46 34.48 -21.61
C GLY A 3 -59.25 33.52 -20.72
N ARG A 4 -59.07 33.58 -19.38
CA ARG A 4 -60.16 33.42 -18.39
C ARG A 4 -59.75 33.86 -16.98
N PHE A 5 -60.58 34.75 -16.43
CA PHE A 5 -60.56 35.42 -15.13
C PHE A 5 -61.23 34.58 -14.03
N PHE A 6 -61.00 34.91 -12.74
CA PHE A 6 -62.04 35.26 -11.75
C PHE A 6 -61.45 35.85 -10.42
N ILE A 7 -61.59 37.18 -10.28
CA ILE A 7 -62.03 38.05 -9.15
C ILE A 7 -61.93 37.56 -7.66
N LEU A 8 -61.03 38.20 -6.86
CA LEU A 8 -61.12 38.98 -5.55
C LEU A 8 -62.18 38.64 -4.44
N PRO A 9 -62.15 39.23 -3.19
CA PRO A 9 -61.12 39.93 -2.35
C PRO A 9 -61.18 39.66 -0.79
N ASN A 10 -60.44 40.48 -0.01
CA ASN A 10 -60.58 40.93 1.40
C ASN A 10 -59.52 40.41 2.39
N SER A 11 -58.48 41.17 2.78
CA SER A 11 -58.43 42.37 3.64
C SER A 11 -58.75 42.09 5.12
N PHE A 12 -57.78 42.29 6.04
CA PHE A 12 -57.92 43.12 7.25
C PHE A 12 -56.59 43.18 8.03
N LYS A 13 -56.07 44.40 8.25
CA LYS A 13 -55.11 44.74 9.31
C LYS A 13 -55.91 45.07 10.58
N PHE A 14 -55.45 44.65 11.76
CA PHE A 14 -55.68 45.44 12.98
C PHE A 14 -54.59 45.22 14.03
N SER A 15 -54.41 46.30 14.80
CA SER A 15 -53.37 46.58 15.77
C SER A 15 -53.84 46.31 17.22
N SER A 16 -52.86 46.10 18.11
CA SER A 16 -52.79 46.63 19.47
C SER A 16 -52.92 45.70 20.68
N ARG A 17 -52.05 46.02 21.66
CA ARG A 17 -52.18 45.95 23.14
C ARG A 17 -51.81 44.67 23.90
N LYS A 18 -50.72 44.84 24.69
CA LYS A 18 -50.47 44.50 26.11
C LYS A 18 -51.29 43.36 26.73
N SER A 19 -50.61 42.33 27.23
CA SER A 19 -50.38 42.08 28.67
C SER A 19 -49.91 40.64 28.96
N GLY A 20 -48.92 40.50 29.85
CA GLY A 20 -48.97 39.54 30.96
C GLY A 20 -48.63 38.06 30.74
N PHE A 21 -47.72 37.59 31.60
CA PHE A 21 -47.59 36.23 32.17
C PHE A 21 -46.76 35.13 31.47
N ARG A 22 -45.62 34.88 32.14
CA ARG A 22 -45.07 33.60 32.65
C ARG A 22 -44.84 32.40 31.70
N ASN A 23 -43.56 32.03 31.73
CA ASN A 23 -43.00 30.69 31.94
C ASN A 23 -42.73 29.76 30.75
N ILE A 24 -41.43 29.43 30.68
CA ILE A 24 -40.83 28.10 30.52
C ILE A 24 -40.47 27.64 29.10
N ASN A 25 -39.15 27.68 28.92
CA ASN A 25 -38.25 26.73 28.27
C ASN A 25 -38.20 26.56 26.74
N LEU A 26 -36.95 26.83 26.31
CA LEU A 26 -36.08 26.01 25.48
C LEU A 26 -35.95 26.38 23.99
N ALA A 27 -34.69 26.70 23.69
CA ALA A 27 -33.88 26.20 22.57
C ALA A 27 -33.54 27.19 21.44
N LYS A 28 -32.29 27.00 20.99
CA LYS A 28 -31.63 27.41 19.74
C LYS A 28 -30.93 28.77 19.79
N GLU A 29 -29.61 28.78 19.96
CA GLU A 29 -28.52 28.48 19.00
C GLU A 29 -28.08 29.69 18.17
N VAL A 30 -26.76 29.73 17.94
CA VAL A 30 -25.97 30.62 17.08
C VAL A 30 -25.77 32.02 17.66
N GLY A 31 -24.57 32.51 17.95
CA GLY A 31 -23.24 32.15 17.48
C GLY A 31 -22.53 33.45 17.13
N MET A 32 -21.64 33.92 18.00
CA MET A 32 -20.67 34.95 17.67
C MET A 32 -19.50 34.85 18.66
N ILE A 33 -18.44 34.18 18.22
CA ILE A 33 -17.16 34.11 18.94
C ILE A 33 -16.41 35.40 18.60
N VAL A 34 -16.22 36.24 19.61
CA VAL A 34 -15.21 37.30 19.65
C VAL A 34 -14.03 36.79 20.47
N ILE A 35 -12.86 36.86 19.85
CA ILE A 35 -11.53 36.63 20.41
C ILE A 35 -11.29 37.61 21.56
N LEU A 36 -10.81 37.13 22.72
CA LEU A 36 -9.89 37.88 23.57
C LEU A 36 -9.13 36.96 24.54
N MET A 37 -7.82 37.14 24.53
CA MET A 37 -6.81 36.48 25.36
C MET A 37 -6.81 37.00 26.80
N TRP A 38 -6.63 36.11 27.79
CA TRP A 38 -5.81 36.32 29.00
C TRP A 38 -5.66 34.97 29.73
N SER A 39 -4.48 34.35 29.80
CA SER A 39 -3.38 34.61 30.78
C SER A 39 -3.73 34.17 32.21
N GLY A 40 -3.08 33.11 32.72
CA GLY A 40 -2.94 32.91 34.18
C GLY A 40 -2.97 31.48 34.74
N ASN A 41 -1.85 30.75 34.59
CA ASN A 41 -1.16 29.86 35.56
C ASN A 41 -1.92 29.10 36.68
N ASN A 42 -1.79 27.77 36.70
CA ASN A 42 -1.00 26.98 37.70
C ASN A 42 -1.07 25.47 37.34
N VAL A 43 0.01 24.82 36.88
CA VAL A 43 1.16 24.21 37.59
C VAL A 43 0.87 22.87 38.27
N MET A 44 1.39 21.80 37.63
CA MET A 44 2.14 20.61 38.11
C MET A 44 1.74 19.39 37.26
N SER A 45 2.58 18.43 36.87
CA SER A 45 4.04 18.22 36.82
C SER A 45 4.21 16.84 36.14
N SER A 46 5.13 16.67 35.19
CA SER A 46 6.05 15.51 35.06
C SER A 46 6.74 15.43 33.69
N MET A 47 7.99 15.91 33.70
CA MET A 47 9.22 15.39 33.09
C MET A 47 9.24 14.81 31.65
N LYS A 48 9.93 15.54 30.76
CA LYS A 48 10.57 15.04 29.53
C LYS A 48 12.11 15.21 29.65
N PRO A 49 12.93 14.28 29.12
CA PRO A 49 14.38 14.37 29.22
C PRO A 49 14.99 15.33 28.18
N GLN A 50 15.93 16.17 28.64
CA GLN A 50 16.66 17.16 27.86
C GLN A 50 17.85 16.56 27.09
N LYS A 51 18.02 17.03 25.85
CA LYS A 51 19.23 16.88 25.02
C LYS A 51 20.37 17.74 25.57
N LYS A 52 21.53 17.14 25.86
CA LYS A 52 22.78 17.87 26.15
C LYS A 52 23.53 18.20 24.86
N GLN A 53 23.88 19.48 24.70
CA GLN A 53 24.87 19.99 23.73
C GLN A 53 26.30 19.68 24.22
N PRO A 54 27.27 19.42 23.33
CA PRO A 54 28.67 19.30 23.72
C PRO A 54 29.40 20.64 23.64
N THR A 55 30.10 20.96 24.72
CA THR A 55 31.04 22.09 24.87
C THR A 55 32.36 21.79 24.17
N LYS A 56 32.91 22.80 23.49
CA LYS A 56 34.28 22.83 22.97
C LYS A 56 35.28 22.73 24.14
N ASN A 57 36.28 21.86 24.02
CA ASN A 57 37.63 22.11 24.51
C ASN A 57 38.62 21.14 23.86
N ASN A 58 39.70 21.72 23.32
CA ASN A 58 40.84 21.05 22.72
C ASN A 58 41.89 20.82 23.81
N PRO A 59 42.61 19.69 23.79
CA PRO A 59 44.07 19.82 23.85
C PRO A 59 44.78 18.94 22.82
N GLN A 60 45.79 19.55 22.20
CA GLN A 60 46.81 18.90 21.38
C GLN A 60 47.62 17.89 22.21
N THR A 61 47.67 16.63 21.76
CA THR A 61 48.86 15.78 21.95
C THR A 61 48.96 14.81 20.78
N GLY A 62 50.04 14.88 20.01
CA GLY A 62 50.33 13.92 18.95
C GLY A 62 50.72 12.56 19.51
N LYS A 63 50.38 11.49 18.77
CA LYS A 63 51.17 10.24 18.73
C LYS A 63 50.66 9.29 17.63
N ARG A 64 51.53 9.08 16.64
CA ARG A 64 51.90 7.83 15.96
C ARG A 64 50.80 6.86 15.49
N LYS A 65 50.75 6.73 14.16
CA LYS A 65 50.28 5.56 13.41
C LYS A 65 50.82 4.25 14.02
N ARG A 66 49.91 3.33 14.36
CA ARG A 66 50.19 1.89 14.40
C ARG A 66 49.24 1.22 13.42
N GLY A 67 49.83 0.56 12.42
CA GLY A 67 49.11 -0.23 11.43
C GLY A 67 48.44 -1.42 12.10
N GLY A 68 47.17 -1.63 11.74
CA GLY A 68 46.46 -2.89 11.93
C GLY A 68 46.29 -3.54 10.56
N ALA A 69 46.75 -4.79 10.45
CA ALA A 69 46.77 -5.59 9.24
C ALA A 69 45.37 -5.69 8.60
N ALA A 70 45.31 -5.41 7.30
CA ALA A 70 44.14 -5.65 6.48
C ALA A 70 44.01 -7.15 6.22
N ALA A 71 42.85 -7.72 6.56
CA ALA A 71 42.43 -9.02 6.11
C ALA A 71 42.26 -9.00 4.58
N ALA A 72 42.89 -9.96 3.91
CA ALA A 72 42.86 -10.14 2.47
C ALA A 72 41.42 -10.46 2.00
N GLY A 73 40.78 -9.47 1.38
CA GLY A 73 39.62 -9.66 0.52
C GLY A 73 39.99 -9.19 -0.88
N ASN A 74 39.79 -10.03 -1.89
CA ASN A 74 40.01 -9.73 -3.31
C ASN A 74 39.22 -8.46 -3.71
N GLY A 75 39.89 -7.31 -3.65
CA GLY A 75 39.35 -6.03 -4.05
C GLY A 75 39.67 -5.78 -5.52
N ARG A 76 38.68 -5.97 -6.39
CA ARG A 76 38.68 -5.32 -7.70
C ARG A 76 38.49 -3.82 -7.43
N THR A 77 39.51 -3.02 -7.67
CA THR A 77 39.44 -1.57 -7.51
C THR A 77 38.59 -1.00 -8.63
N ALA A 78 37.40 -0.50 -8.29
CA ALA A 78 36.57 0.24 -9.22
C ALA A 78 37.35 1.44 -9.77
N PRO A 79 37.28 1.73 -11.08
CA PRO A 79 37.95 2.88 -11.65
C PRO A 79 37.47 4.19 -10.99
N GLN A 80 38.40 5.11 -10.78
CA GLN A 80 38.19 6.42 -10.17
C GLN A 80 37.04 7.17 -10.85
N VAL A 81 36.14 7.71 -10.02
CA VAL A 81 34.92 8.43 -10.39
C VAL A 81 35.28 9.63 -11.28
N LYS A 82 34.79 9.67 -12.52
CA LYS A 82 34.69 10.93 -13.27
C LYS A 82 33.52 11.72 -12.68
N ASP A 83 33.74 13.00 -12.40
CA ASP A 83 32.71 13.87 -11.85
C ASP A 83 31.43 13.79 -12.68
N ILE A 84 30.30 13.69 -11.98
CA ILE A 84 28.98 13.40 -12.56
C ILE A 84 28.48 14.54 -13.48
N GLU A 85 29.16 15.68 -13.45
CA GLU A 85 28.88 16.88 -14.24
C GLU A 85 29.35 16.74 -15.70
N ASP A 86 30.19 15.75 -16.01
CA ASP A 86 30.68 15.43 -17.36
C ASP A 86 29.89 14.31 -18.06
N LEU A 87 28.63 14.05 -17.64
CA LEU A 87 27.77 13.13 -18.39
C LEU A 87 27.43 13.72 -19.76
N LEU A 88 28.26 13.39 -20.74
CA LEU A 88 28.05 13.79 -22.12
C LEU A 88 26.65 13.33 -22.57
N PRO A 89 25.81 14.26 -23.05
CA PRO A 89 24.49 13.93 -23.57
C PRO A 89 24.61 12.89 -24.68
N PHE A 90 23.54 12.14 -24.95
CA PHE A 90 23.52 11.32 -26.15
C PHE A 90 23.60 12.22 -27.39
N THR A 91 24.48 11.86 -28.32
CA THR A 91 24.52 12.49 -29.64
C THR A 91 23.27 12.11 -30.43
N GLY A 92 22.85 12.92 -31.40
CA GLY A 92 21.66 12.62 -32.21
C GLY A 92 21.75 11.27 -32.95
N GLY A 93 22.96 10.87 -33.37
CA GLY A 93 23.23 9.56 -33.97
C GLY A 93 23.05 8.40 -32.97
N GLU A 94 23.58 8.55 -31.74
CA GLU A 94 23.37 7.57 -30.67
C GLU A 94 21.87 7.44 -30.33
N VAL A 95 21.15 8.56 -30.18
CA VAL A 95 19.71 8.55 -29.86
C VAL A 95 18.93 7.80 -30.95
N SER A 96 19.16 8.11 -32.21
CA SER A 96 18.45 7.49 -33.33
C SER A 96 18.74 5.98 -33.43
N SER A 97 20.00 5.60 -33.25
CA SER A 97 20.40 4.18 -33.27
C SER A 97 19.80 3.42 -32.08
N ILE A 98 19.83 3.98 -30.87
CA ILE A 98 19.25 3.33 -29.68
C ILE A 98 17.74 3.17 -29.84
N ARG A 99 17.03 4.20 -30.29
CA ARG A 99 15.57 4.14 -30.52
C ARG A 99 15.21 3.05 -31.52
N GLY A 100 15.84 3.06 -32.70
CA GLY A 100 15.57 2.10 -33.76
C GLY A 100 15.83 0.66 -33.30
N SER A 101 17.04 0.36 -32.84
CA SER A 101 17.42 -1.01 -32.45
C SER A 101 16.64 -1.53 -31.25
N LEU A 102 16.28 -0.66 -30.30
CA LEU A 102 15.54 -1.08 -29.11
C LEU A 102 14.06 -1.34 -29.42
N LEU A 103 13.41 -0.50 -30.24
CA LEU A 103 12.02 -0.70 -30.65
C LEU A 103 11.87 -1.92 -31.55
N GLU A 104 12.75 -2.11 -32.53
CA GLU A 104 12.75 -3.30 -33.40
C GLU A 104 12.91 -4.59 -32.57
N TRP A 105 13.82 -4.58 -31.60
CA TRP A 105 13.97 -5.70 -30.66
C TRP A 105 12.70 -5.92 -29.84
N TYR A 106 12.07 -4.85 -29.33
CA TYR A 106 10.89 -4.94 -28.49
C TYR A 106 9.68 -5.51 -29.24
N ASP A 107 9.48 -5.12 -30.50
CA ASP A 107 8.38 -5.61 -31.33
C ASP A 107 8.40 -7.15 -31.50
N VAL A 108 9.59 -7.76 -31.42
CA VAL A 108 9.77 -9.22 -31.52
C VAL A 108 9.85 -9.90 -30.14
N ASN A 109 10.44 -9.25 -29.15
CA ASN A 109 10.84 -9.89 -27.88
C ASN A 109 9.99 -9.48 -26.67
N CYS A 110 9.02 -8.57 -26.82
CA CYS A 110 8.17 -8.18 -25.71
C CYS A 110 7.40 -9.40 -25.17
N ARG A 111 7.36 -9.57 -23.85
CA ARG A 111 6.53 -10.58 -23.22
C ARG A 111 5.06 -10.19 -23.36
N ASP A 112 4.24 -11.18 -23.70
CA ASP A 112 2.78 -11.08 -23.63
C ASP A 112 2.34 -11.01 -22.16
N LEU A 113 1.82 -9.84 -21.77
CA LEU A 113 1.37 -9.55 -20.42
C LEU A 113 -0.05 -8.96 -20.49
N PRO A 114 -0.96 -9.31 -19.56
CA PRO A 114 -2.35 -8.87 -19.65
C PRO A 114 -2.51 -7.34 -19.78
N TRP A 115 -1.75 -6.58 -19.00
CA TRP A 115 -1.75 -5.11 -19.03
C TRP A 115 -0.99 -4.50 -20.22
N ARG A 116 -0.45 -5.30 -21.14
CA ARG A 116 0.14 -4.83 -22.41
C ARG A 116 -0.77 -5.05 -23.61
N ARG A 117 -1.76 -5.94 -23.49
CA ARG A 117 -2.72 -6.19 -24.55
C ARG A 117 -3.54 -4.93 -24.76
N LYS A 118 -3.67 -4.53 -26.02
CA LYS A 118 -4.74 -3.64 -26.45
C LYS A 118 -5.99 -4.49 -26.51
N GLU A 119 -7.11 -3.95 -26.08
CA GLU A 119 -8.35 -4.65 -26.34
C GLU A 119 -8.58 -4.59 -27.84
N CYS A 120 -8.85 -5.75 -28.43
CA CYS A 120 -9.01 -5.83 -29.87
C CYS A 120 -10.27 -5.07 -30.24
N ASP A 121 -10.10 -4.13 -31.17
CA ASP A 121 -11.15 -3.35 -31.83
C ASP A 121 -12.39 -4.23 -32.01
N SER A 122 -13.44 -3.92 -31.24
CA SER A 122 -14.77 -4.34 -31.67
C SER A 122 -15.03 -3.52 -32.93
N ASP A 123 -15.18 -4.19 -34.08
CA ASP A 123 -15.28 -3.62 -35.45
C ASP A 123 -16.46 -2.62 -35.66
N GLY A 124 -16.63 -1.62 -34.79
CA GLY A 124 -17.73 -0.66 -34.86
C GLY A 124 -17.83 0.34 -33.71
N GLY A 125 -16.74 1.01 -33.33
CA GLY A 125 -16.75 2.09 -32.32
C GLY A 125 -16.86 3.50 -32.94
N GLY A 126 -17.71 4.36 -32.37
CA GLY A 126 -17.79 5.79 -32.72
C GLY A 126 -16.74 6.63 -31.96
N GLU A 127 -16.62 7.93 -32.26
CA GLU A 127 -15.65 8.84 -31.60
C GLU A 127 -15.80 8.89 -30.05
N ASP A 128 -16.98 8.59 -29.51
CA ASP A 128 -17.22 8.49 -28.06
C ASP A 128 -16.66 7.19 -27.44
N ASP A 129 -16.51 6.10 -28.21
CA ASP A 129 -15.96 4.81 -27.75
C ASP A 129 -14.43 4.88 -27.55
N ASP A 130 -13.74 5.72 -28.34
CA ASP A 130 -12.28 5.88 -28.29
C ASP A 130 -11.81 6.49 -26.95
N HIS A 131 -12.57 7.44 -26.40
CA HIS A 131 -12.22 8.11 -25.14
C HIS A 131 -12.28 7.13 -23.96
N ASP A 132 -13.33 6.32 -23.90
CA ASP A 132 -13.53 5.33 -22.84
C ASP A 132 -12.48 4.20 -22.90
N GLU A 133 -12.02 3.85 -24.11
CA GLU A 133 -10.94 2.87 -24.26
C GLU A 133 -9.59 3.41 -23.75
N GLU A 134 -9.24 4.66 -24.06
CA GLU A 134 -8.02 5.30 -23.56
C GLU A 134 -7.99 5.40 -22.03
N GLU A 135 -9.11 5.79 -21.41
CA GLU A 135 -9.21 5.85 -19.95
C GLU A 135 -9.07 4.48 -19.31
N ARG A 136 -9.70 3.46 -19.90
CA ARG A 136 -9.60 2.09 -19.43
C ARG A 136 -8.19 1.53 -19.60
N ARG A 137 -7.52 1.88 -20.70
CA ARG A 137 -6.10 1.59 -20.91
C ARG A 137 -5.24 2.26 -19.84
N ALA A 138 -5.46 3.54 -19.56
CA ALA A 138 -4.75 4.28 -18.52
C ALA A 138 -4.97 3.69 -17.13
N TYR A 139 -6.21 3.32 -16.80
CA TYR A 139 -6.55 2.62 -15.56
C TYR A 139 -5.85 1.26 -15.46
N GLY A 140 -5.90 0.44 -16.51
CA GLY A 140 -5.22 -0.84 -16.57
C GLY A 140 -3.70 -0.71 -16.39
N VAL A 141 -3.07 0.28 -17.04
CA VAL A 141 -1.66 0.59 -16.83
C VAL A 141 -1.41 1.01 -15.38
N TRP A 142 -2.21 1.93 -14.83
CA TRP A 142 -2.07 2.41 -13.46
C TRP A 142 -2.13 1.28 -12.43
N VAL A 143 -3.13 0.39 -12.53
CA VAL A 143 -3.27 -0.79 -11.66
C VAL A 143 -2.03 -1.66 -11.77
N SER A 144 -1.58 -1.98 -12.99
CA SER A 144 -0.42 -2.85 -13.19
C SER A 144 0.87 -2.26 -12.63
N GLU A 145 1.12 -0.97 -12.84
CA GLU A 145 2.28 -0.26 -12.32
C GLU A 145 2.30 -0.22 -10.80
N VAL A 146 1.13 0.02 -10.19
CA VAL A 146 1.01 0.00 -8.72
C VAL A 146 1.25 -1.41 -8.19
N MET A 147 0.73 -2.47 -8.83
CA MET A 147 0.97 -3.85 -8.41
C MET A 147 2.44 -4.27 -8.57
N LEU A 148 3.10 -3.88 -9.67
CA LEU A 148 4.49 -4.25 -10.00
C LEU A 148 5.54 -3.59 -9.08
N GLN A 149 5.18 -2.56 -8.32
CA GLN A 149 6.08 -1.95 -7.33
C GLN A 149 6.56 -2.97 -6.29
N GLN A 150 7.82 -3.41 -6.40
CA GLN A 150 8.43 -4.39 -5.50
C GLN A 150 7.74 -5.77 -5.49
N THR A 151 6.99 -6.11 -6.53
CA THR A 151 6.36 -7.42 -6.72
C THR A 151 6.81 -7.99 -8.09
N ARG A 152 6.99 -9.31 -8.17
CA ARG A 152 7.42 -9.96 -9.42
C ARG A 152 6.27 -10.06 -10.41
N VAL A 153 6.56 -9.91 -11.70
CA VAL A 153 5.60 -10.01 -12.81
C VAL A 153 4.72 -11.27 -12.71
N GLN A 154 5.31 -12.44 -12.51
CA GLN A 154 4.57 -13.71 -12.44
C GLN A 154 3.50 -13.72 -11.34
N THR A 155 3.79 -13.10 -10.20
CA THR A 155 2.82 -12.99 -9.10
C THR A 155 1.71 -12.02 -9.45
N VAL A 156 2.01 -10.93 -10.15
CA VAL A 156 1.04 -9.88 -10.46
C VAL A 156 -0.02 -10.34 -11.46
N ILE A 157 0.31 -11.23 -12.40
CA ILE A 157 -0.62 -11.69 -13.46
C ILE A 157 -1.98 -12.13 -12.90
N GLU A 158 -1.98 -13.04 -11.92
CA GLU A 158 -3.24 -13.56 -11.34
C GLU A 158 -4.02 -12.49 -10.57
N TYR A 159 -3.31 -11.59 -9.87
CA TYR A 159 -3.96 -10.50 -9.12
C TYR A 159 -4.54 -9.46 -10.05
N TYR A 160 -3.81 -9.10 -11.09
CA TYR A 160 -4.25 -8.16 -12.12
C TYR A 160 -5.51 -8.68 -12.81
N ASN A 161 -5.52 -9.93 -13.27
CA ASN A 161 -6.68 -10.51 -13.94
C ASN A 161 -7.92 -10.53 -13.03
N ARG A 162 -7.77 -10.97 -11.76
CA ARG A 162 -8.89 -10.93 -10.79
C ARG A 162 -9.36 -9.51 -10.48
N TRP A 163 -8.43 -8.58 -10.39
CA TRP A 163 -8.72 -7.18 -10.12
C TRP A 163 -9.49 -6.54 -11.28
N MET A 164 -8.99 -6.67 -12.51
CA MET A 164 -9.63 -6.13 -13.70
C MET A 164 -10.96 -6.80 -14.03
N LEU A 165 -11.13 -8.08 -13.67
CA LEU A 165 -12.43 -8.77 -13.78
C LEU A 165 -13.47 -8.16 -12.83
N LYS A 166 -13.07 -7.79 -11.61
CA LYS A 166 -13.97 -7.24 -10.60
C LYS A 166 -14.22 -5.75 -10.78
N TRP A 167 -13.17 -4.98 -11.09
CA TRP A 167 -13.22 -3.55 -11.32
C TRP A 167 -12.57 -3.22 -12.66
N PRO A 168 -13.34 -3.31 -13.77
CA PRO A 168 -12.79 -3.09 -15.12
C PRO A 168 -12.40 -1.64 -15.40
N SER A 169 -13.01 -0.67 -14.72
CA SER A 169 -12.73 0.77 -14.89
C SER A 169 -12.51 1.49 -13.57
N VAL A 170 -11.99 2.72 -13.65
CA VAL A 170 -11.77 3.60 -12.49
C VAL A 170 -13.07 3.86 -11.72
N HIS A 171 -14.21 3.96 -12.42
CA HIS A 171 -15.54 4.14 -11.83
C HIS A 171 -15.95 2.94 -10.97
N HIS A 172 -15.74 1.71 -11.47
CA HIS A 172 -16.04 0.49 -10.71
C HIS A 172 -15.22 0.39 -9.43
N LEU A 173 -13.94 0.77 -9.48
CA LEU A 173 -13.10 0.79 -8.28
C LEU A 173 -13.56 1.86 -7.29
N ALA A 174 -13.92 3.05 -7.78
CA ALA A 174 -14.42 4.13 -6.92
C ALA A 174 -15.74 3.75 -6.23
N SER A 175 -16.55 2.87 -6.84
CA SER A 175 -17.85 2.41 -6.33
C SER A 175 -17.80 1.12 -5.49
N ALA A 176 -16.62 0.57 -5.20
CA ALA A 176 -16.45 -0.77 -4.62
C ALA A 176 -17.33 -1.09 -3.40
N SER A 177 -17.77 -0.11 -2.59
CA SER A 177 -18.66 -0.39 -1.45
C SER A 177 -20.16 -0.32 -1.67
N LEU A 178 -20.63 0.17 -2.82
CA LEU A 178 -22.07 0.35 -3.01
C LEU A 178 -22.80 -0.99 -3.26
N GLU A 179 -22.09 -2.06 -3.64
CA GLU A 179 -22.72 -3.33 -4.03
C GLU A 179 -22.61 -4.45 -2.99
N ALA A 180 -21.72 -4.36 -1.99
CA ALA A 180 -21.49 -5.44 -1.02
C ALA A 180 -22.64 -5.70 -0.02
N SER A 181 -23.78 -5.02 -0.17
CA SER A 181 -25.02 -5.30 0.56
C SER A 181 -26.11 -6.00 -0.27
N ASN A 182 -25.86 -6.32 -1.55
CA ASN A 182 -26.81 -7.01 -2.41
C ASN A 182 -26.40 -8.45 -2.69
N VAL A 183 -26.58 -9.32 -1.70
CA VAL A 183 -26.93 -10.70 -1.97
C VAL A 183 -28.25 -10.97 -1.23
N ASP A 184 -29.28 -11.24 -2.04
CA ASP A 184 -30.69 -11.51 -1.69
C ASP A 184 -31.54 -10.37 -1.11
N ALA A 185 -32.26 -9.65 -1.99
CA ALA A 185 -33.64 -9.26 -1.74
C ALA A 185 -34.32 -8.74 -3.01
N SER A 186 -35.18 -9.55 -3.61
CA SER A 186 -36.34 -9.09 -4.37
C SER A 186 -37.29 -8.33 -3.45
N CYS A 187 -36.99 -7.07 -3.10
CA CYS A 187 -38.01 -6.19 -2.51
C CYS A 187 -37.58 -4.71 -2.48
N SER A 188 -38.59 -3.84 -2.55
CA SER A 188 -38.64 -2.36 -2.50
C SER A 188 -37.92 -1.63 -1.35
N TRP A 189 -36.87 -2.21 -0.77
CA TRP A 189 -36.15 -1.67 0.39
C TRP A 189 -35.10 -0.59 0.06
N VAL A 190 -34.63 -0.53 -1.19
CA VAL A 190 -33.61 0.43 -1.67
C VAL A 190 -34.13 1.88 -1.59
N ASP A 191 -35.42 2.10 -1.81
CA ASP A 191 -36.03 3.43 -1.71
C ASP A 191 -36.21 3.89 -0.24
N CYS A 192 -36.40 2.95 0.68
CA CYS A 192 -36.57 3.23 2.10
C CYS A 192 -35.25 3.65 2.79
N ILE A 193 -34.11 3.06 2.38
CA ILE A 193 -32.78 3.45 2.90
C ILE A 193 -32.38 4.84 2.37
N LYS A 194 -32.69 5.16 1.10
CA LYS A 194 -32.47 6.51 0.55
C LYS A 194 -33.28 7.58 1.32
N GLN A 195 -34.48 7.25 1.80
CA GLN A 195 -35.32 8.13 2.62
C GLN A 195 -34.91 8.23 4.09
N LEU A 196 -34.16 7.26 4.64
CA LEU A 196 -33.64 7.31 6.01
C LEU A 196 -32.26 7.99 6.08
N ALA A 197 -31.46 7.91 5.02
CA ALA A 197 -30.19 8.62 4.89
C ALA A 197 -30.35 10.16 4.85
N SER A 198 -31.53 10.68 4.49
CA SER A 198 -31.84 12.11 4.58
C SER A 198 -32.16 12.60 6.00
N CYS A 199 -32.28 11.70 6.98
CA CYS A 199 -32.73 12.02 8.35
C CYS A 199 -31.67 11.78 9.45
N THR A 200 -30.44 11.39 9.09
CA THR A 200 -29.32 11.21 10.03
C THR A 200 -28.13 12.11 9.69
N LEU A 201 -27.38 12.53 10.71
CA LEU A 201 -26.21 13.41 10.59
C LEU A 201 -25.24 12.89 9.49
N PRO A 202 -24.96 13.68 8.44
CA PRO A 202 -24.14 13.24 7.29
C PRO A 202 -22.73 12.71 7.63
N SER A 203 -22.21 13.05 8.80
CA SER A 203 -20.85 12.71 9.24
C SER A 203 -20.66 11.27 9.73
N LEU A 204 -21.73 10.56 10.11
CA LEU A 204 -21.65 9.19 10.64
C LEU A 204 -21.81 8.11 9.56
N VAL A 205 -22.69 8.36 8.58
CA VAL A 205 -22.93 7.44 7.44
C VAL A 205 -21.74 7.43 6.47
N SER A 206 -21.10 8.58 6.26
CA SER A 206 -19.90 8.70 5.43
C SER A 206 -18.70 7.95 6.00
N GLN A 207 -18.54 7.92 7.33
CA GLN A 207 -17.48 7.16 7.98
C GLN A 207 -17.69 5.65 7.84
N SER A 208 -18.90 5.13 8.09
CA SER A 208 -19.17 3.69 8.00
C SER A 208 -19.03 3.13 6.59
N SER A 209 -19.45 3.88 5.56
CA SER A 209 -19.27 3.48 4.16
C SER A 209 -17.79 3.32 3.85
N ASP A 210 -16.99 4.39 4.04
CA ASP A 210 -15.55 4.41 3.69
C ASP A 210 -14.71 3.33 4.41
N TYR A 211 -15.20 2.76 5.50
CA TYR A 211 -14.59 1.59 6.12
C TYR A 211 -14.84 0.28 5.37
N LEU A 212 -16.04 0.06 4.82
CA LEU A 212 -16.35 -1.15 4.02
C LEU A 212 -15.60 -1.15 2.69
N ASP A 213 -15.51 -0.01 1.99
CA ASP A 213 -14.77 0.11 0.71
C ASP A 213 -13.33 -0.41 0.84
N ARG A 214 -12.70 -0.09 1.97
CA ARG A 214 -11.30 -0.44 2.23
C ARG A 214 -11.11 -1.91 2.55
N GLU A 215 -12.10 -2.57 3.15
CA GLU A 215 -11.98 -4.00 3.48
C GLU A 215 -11.98 -4.84 2.21
N GLU A 216 -12.92 -4.61 1.30
CA GLU A 216 -13.01 -5.37 0.05
C GLU A 216 -11.77 -5.18 -0.84
N VAL A 217 -11.28 -3.94 -0.97
CA VAL A 217 -10.03 -3.65 -1.70
C VAL A 217 -8.84 -4.36 -1.05
N ASN A 218 -8.75 -4.38 0.28
CA ASN A 218 -7.70 -5.09 0.99
C ASN A 218 -7.79 -6.60 0.80
N GLU A 219 -8.99 -7.16 0.67
CA GLU A 219 -9.19 -8.59 0.40
C GLU A 219 -8.69 -8.97 -1.00
N MET A 220 -9.00 -8.16 -2.01
CA MET A 220 -8.49 -8.39 -3.37
C MET A 220 -6.97 -8.22 -3.47
N TRP A 221 -6.40 -7.34 -2.63
CA TRP A 221 -4.95 -7.10 -2.52
C TRP A 221 -4.21 -8.09 -1.61
N ALA A 222 -4.94 -8.94 -0.88
CA ALA A 222 -4.37 -9.79 0.15
C ALA A 222 -3.31 -10.73 -0.42
N GLY A 223 -2.07 -10.59 0.06
CA GLY A 223 -0.92 -11.38 -0.38
C GLY A 223 0.09 -10.63 -1.25
N LEU A 224 -0.27 -9.50 -1.88
CA LEU A 224 0.67 -8.67 -2.65
C LEU A 224 1.64 -7.85 -1.78
N GLY A 225 1.25 -7.62 -0.52
CA GLY A 225 2.00 -6.76 0.40
C GLY A 225 1.92 -5.27 0.05
N TYR A 226 2.47 -4.42 0.92
CA TYR A 226 2.41 -2.96 0.78
C TYR A 226 0.98 -2.42 0.55
N TYR A 227 0.04 -2.82 1.41
CA TYR A 227 -1.40 -2.49 1.32
C TYR A 227 -1.73 -0.99 1.22
N ARG A 228 -0.80 -0.12 1.63
CA ARG A 228 -0.93 1.32 1.40
C ARG A 228 -1.13 1.67 -0.09
N ARG A 229 -0.57 0.86 -1.00
CA ARG A 229 -0.75 0.99 -2.46
C ARG A 229 -2.21 0.81 -2.86
N ALA A 230 -2.86 -0.25 -2.39
CA ALA A 230 -4.29 -0.50 -2.65
C ALA A 230 -5.18 0.64 -2.13
N ARG A 231 -4.87 1.13 -0.91
CA ARG A 231 -5.56 2.28 -0.34
C ARG A 231 -5.44 3.52 -1.21
N PHE A 232 -4.23 3.85 -1.66
CA PHE A 232 -4.03 5.02 -2.53
C PHE A 232 -4.65 4.85 -3.90
N LEU A 233 -4.71 3.63 -4.44
CA LEU A 233 -5.39 3.33 -5.69
C LEU A 233 -6.89 3.63 -5.58
N LEU A 234 -7.54 3.19 -4.49
CA LEU A 234 -8.94 3.50 -4.20
C LEU A 234 -9.16 5.00 -3.98
N GLU A 235 -8.34 5.65 -3.15
CA GLU A 235 -8.44 7.11 -2.90
C GLU A 235 -8.24 7.93 -4.17
N GLY A 236 -7.29 7.53 -5.01
CA GLY A 236 -7.06 8.15 -6.31
C GLY A 236 -8.23 7.94 -7.26
N ALA A 237 -8.81 6.74 -7.31
CA ALA A 237 -9.97 6.46 -8.16
C ALA A 237 -11.18 7.31 -7.75
N LYS A 238 -11.47 7.40 -6.45
CA LYS A 238 -12.51 8.29 -5.92
C LYS A 238 -12.24 9.75 -6.27
N MET A 239 -10.99 10.21 -6.18
CA MET A 239 -10.61 11.58 -6.55
C MET A 239 -10.83 11.86 -8.04
N ILE A 240 -10.45 10.92 -8.92
CA ILE A 240 -10.61 11.07 -10.37
C ILE A 240 -12.09 11.14 -10.74
N VAL A 241 -12.90 10.21 -10.21
CA VAL A 241 -14.34 10.13 -10.50
C VAL A 241 -15.13 11.32 -9.94
N ALA A 242 -14.66 11.91 -8.85
CA ALA A 242 -15.25 13.13 -8.30
C ALA A 242 -14.86 14.40 -9.07
N GLY A 243 -13.83 14.34 -9.93
CA GLY A 243 -13.41 15.46 -10.76
C GLY A 243 -14.24 15.60 -12.03
N GLU A 244 -14.38 16.83 -12.54
CA GLU A 244 -15.12 17.11 -13.78
C GLU A 244 -14.25 16.92 -15.04
N GLU A 245 -12.93 16.81 -14.90
CA GLU A 245 -11.95 16.75 -16.02
C GLU A 245 -11.68 15.32 -16.54
N GLY A 246 -12.38 14.29 -16.04
CA GLY A 246 -12.15 12.88 -16.41
C GLY A 246 -10.79 12.34 -15.93
N PHE A 247 -10.30 11.26 -16.55
CA PHE A 247 -9.02 10.65 -16.16
C PHE A 247 -7.83 11.56 -16.48
N PRO A 248 -6.92 11.86 -15.52
CA PRO A 248 -5.75 12.71 -15.75
C PRO A 248 -4.85 12.22 -16.89
N ARG A 249 -4.66 13.07 -17.91
CA ARG A 249 -3.93 12.71 -19.14
C ARG A 249 -2.44 13.08 -19.12
N THR A 250 -2.06 14.10 -18.35
CA THR A 250 -0.69 14.62 -18.31
C THR A 250 0.07 14.20 -17.04
N VAL A 251 1.40 14.12 -17.10
CA VAL A 251 2.26 13.88 -15.91
C VAL A 251 1.96 14.88 -14.79
N ALA A 252 1.72 16.15 -15.13
CA ALA A 252 1.46 17.19 -14.15
C ALA A 252 0.13 16.98 -13.39
N GLN A 253 -0.92 16.51 -14.07
CA GLN A 253 -2.20 16.17 -13.43
C GLN A 253 -2.09 14.84 -12.68
N LEU A 254 -1.50 13.81 -13.28
CA LEU A 254 -1.34 12.47 -12.68
C LEU A 254 -0.60 12.53 -11.33
N ARG A 255 0.44 13.37 -11.21
CA ARG A 255 1.18 13.54 -9.95
C ARG A 255 0.39 14.16 -8.81
N LYS A 256 -0.79 14.74 -9.07
CA LYS A 256 -1.69 15.24 -8.03
C LYS A 256 -2.50 14.11 -7.39
N VAL A 257 -2.65 12.98 -8.07
CA VAL A 257 -3.42 11.82 -7.59
C VAL A 257 -2.64 11.08 -6.49
N PRO A 258 -3.27 10.77 -5.34
CA PRO A 258 -2.64 10.03 -4.25
C PRO A 258 -1.98 8.73 -4.71
N GLY A 259 -0.72 8.53 -4.31
CA GLY A 259 0.04 7.32 -4.64
C GLY A 259 0.67 7.30 -6.04
N ILE A 260 0.38 8.27 -6.92
CA ILE A 260 1.05 8.39 -8.22
C ILE A 260 2.32 9.23 -8.06
N GLY A 261 3.47 8.54 -8.10
CA GLY A 261 4.79 9.17 -8.13
C GLY A 261 5.24 9.53 -9.55
N GLU A 262 6.42 10.15 -9.67
CA GLU A 262 7.01 10.59 -10.95
C GLU A 262 7.13 9.45 -11.97
N TYR A 263 7.60 8.28 -11.54
CA TYR A 263 7.65 7.06 -12.37
C TYR A 263 6.28 6.64 -12.89
N THR A 264 5.31 6.46 -12.01
CA THR A 264 3.97 5.97 -12.38
C THR A 264 3.24 6.97 -13.27
N ALA A 265 3.41 8.28 -13.03
CA ALA A 265 2.88 9.32 -13.90
C ALA A 265 3.48 9.25 -15.30
N GLY A 266 4.81 9.13 -15.43
CA GLY A 266 5.47 8.99 -16.73
C GLY A 266 5.07 7.71 -17.46
N ALA A 267 4.90 6.60 -16.74
CA ALA A 267 4.44 5.34 -17.31
C ALA A 267 3.01 5.45 -17.87
N ILE A 268 2.04 5.95 -17.09
CA ILE A 268 0.66 6.13 -17.55
C ILE A 268 0.61 7.10 -18.74
N ALA A 269 1.22 8.28 -18.60
CA ALA A 269 1.17 9.33 -19.61
C ALA A 269 1.78 8.89 -20.95
N SER A 270 2.93 8.20 -20.92
CA SER A 270 3.57 7.72 -22.15
C SER A 270 2.87 6.51 -22.77
N ILE A 271 2.39 5.55 -21.96
CA ILE A 271 1.80 4.29 -22.45
C ILE A 271 0.36 4.48 -22.92
N ALA A 272 -0.45 5.24 -22.19
CA ALA A 272 -1.87 5.42 -22.51
C ALA A 272 -2.10 6.66 -23.37
N PHE A 273 -1.43 7.78 -23.05
CA PHE A 273 -1.73 9.09 -23.67
C PHE A 273 -0.64 9.59 -24.63
N LYS A 274 0.35 8.76 -24.94
CA LYS A 274 1.46 9.06 -25.88
C LYS A 274 2.23 10.35 -25.52
N GLU A 275 2.22 10.78 -24.26
CA GLU A 275 3.03 11.92 -23.81
C GLU A 275 4.52 11.53 -23.91
N VAL A 276 5.34 12.39 -24.52
CA VAL A 276 6.79 12.14 -24.72
C VAL A 276 7.54 12.45 -23.43
N VAL A 277 7.40 11.56 -22.45
CA VAL A 277 7.99 11.66 -21.12
C VAL A 277 8.67 10.35 -20.72
N PRO A 278 9.78 10.41 -19.96
CA PRO A 278 10.46 9.21 -19.50
C PRO A 278 9.71 8.52 -18.36
N ALA A 279 9.87 7.19 -18.26
CA ALA A 279 9.49 6.41 -17.09
C ALA A 279 10.73 5.67 -16.56
N VAL A 280 11.25 6.10 -15.40
CA VAL A 280 12.53 5.59 -14.87
C VAL A 280 12.33 4.73 -13.62
N ASP A 281 12.52 3.42 -13.76
CA ASP A 281 12.55 2.44 -12.67
C ASP A 281 13.98 1.94 -12.36
N GLY A 282 14.10 0.95 -11.48
CA GLY A 282 15.39 0.33 -11.16
C GLY A 282 16.01 -0.46 -12.32
N ASN A 283 15.22 -0.89 -13.31
CA ASN A 283 15.71 -1.54 -14.53
C ASN A 283 16.33 -0.50 -15.47
N VAL A 284 15.61 0.59 -15.73
CA VAL A 284 16.06 1.71 -16.54
C VAL A 284 17.32 2.35 -15.96
N ILE A 285 17.36 2.61 -14.64
CA ILE A 285 18.56 3.13 -13.97
C ILE A 285 19.78 2.23 -14.24
N ARG A 286 19.62 0.91 -14.13
CA ARG A 286 20.71 -0.04 -14.36
C ARG A 286 21.17 -0.04 -15.83
N VAL A 287 20.23 -0.02 -16.77
CA VAL A 287 20.52 0.04 -18.21
C VAL A 287 21.29 1.33 -18.53
N LEU A 288 20.78 2.49 -18.11
CA LEU A 288 21.42 3.78 -18.34
C LEU A 288 22.79 3.88 -17.66
N ALA A 289 22.93 3.35 -16.44
CA ALA A 289 24.21 3.31 -15.75
C ALA A 289 25.26 2.53 -16.54
N ARG A 290 24.88 1.40 -17.17
CA ARG A 290 25.78 0.61 -18.00
C ARG A 290 26.05 1.27 -19.36
N LEU A 291 25.02 1.81 -20.01
CA LEU A 291 25.16 2.52 -21.28
C LEU A 291 26.15 3.68 -21.18
N LYS A 292 26.11 4.45 -20.09
CA LYS A 292 26.99 5.61 -19.88
C LYS A 292 28.19 5.33 -18.96
N ALA A 293 28.35 4.11 -18.45
CA ALA A 293 29.39 3.71 -17.48
C ALA A 293 29.40 4.61 -16.21
N ILE A 294 28.22 4.80 -15.60
CA ILE A 294 28.00 5.61 -14.40
C ILE A 294 28.17 4.73 -13.15
N SER A 295 29.26 4.94 -12.42
CA SER A 295 29.61 4.18 -11.21
C SER A 295 29.18 4.87 -9.90
N THR A 296 28.32 5.88 -9.95
CA THR A 296 27.85 6.57 -8.73
C THR A 296 26.72 5.82 -8.04
N ASN A 297 26.44 6.19 -6.79
CA ASN A 297 25.33 5.61 -6.04
C ASN A 297 23.99 6.00 -6.71
N PRO A 298 23.20 5.03 -7.20
CA PRO A 298 21.96 5.29 -7.94
C PRO A 298 20.82 5.82 -7.06
N LYS A 299 21.02 5.93 -5.75
CA LYS A 299 20.05 6.48 -4.80
C LYS A 299 20.29 7.95 -4.47
N ASP A 300 21.40 8.53 -4.89
CA ASP A 300 21.69 9.93 -4.64
C ASP A 300 20.78 10.81 -5.51
N SER A 301 20.25 11.89 -4.93
CA SER A 301 19.24 12.74 -5.58
C SER A 301 19.73 13.36 -6.89
N THR A 302 21.00 13.81 -6.94
CA THR A 302 21.63 14.34 -8.16
C THR A 302 21.76 13.25 -9.23
N THR A 303 22.22 12.06 -8.84
CA THR A 303 22.36 10.91 -9.74
C THR A 303 21.00 10.49 -10.34
N ILE A 304 19.96 10.43 -9.51
CA ILE A 304 18.59 10.13 -9.98
C ILE A 304 18.13 11.16 -11.00
N LYS A 305 18.27 12.47 -10.72
CA LYS A 305 17.92 13.54 -11.67
C LYS A 305 18.65 13.39 -13.01
N ASN A 306 19.91 12.98 -12.98
CA ASN A 306 20.68 12.73 -14.20
C ASN A 306 20.14 11.53 -14.99
N PHE A 307 19.73 10.44 -14.33
CA PHE A 307 19.07 9.32 -15.02
C PHE A 307 17.75 9.74 -15.66
N TRP A 308 16.95 10.58 -15.00
CA TRP A 308 15.74 11.15 -15.59
C TRP A 308 16.04 12.01 -16.83
N LYS A 309 17.07 12.86 -16.77
CA LYS A 309 17.53 13.66 -17.91
C LYS A 309 17.98 12.79 -19.08
N LEU A 310 18.78 11.76 -18.81
CA LEU A 310 19.26 10.82 -19.83
C LEU A 310 18.12 10.01 -20.45
N ALA A 311 17.19 9.52 -19.64
CA ALA A 311 16.00 8.84 -20.13
C ALA A 311 15.18 9.75 -21.05
N GLY A 312 14.94 11.00 -20.63
CA GLY A 312 14.20 12.00 -21.42
C GLY A 312 14.82 12.31 -22.79
N GLN A 313 16.15 12.21 -22.93
CA GLN A 313 16.82 12.34 -24.23
C GLN A 313 16.52 11.18 -25.19
N LEU A 314 16.20 9.99 -24.65
CA LEU A 314 16.04 8.77 -25.42
C LEU A 314 14.58 8.48 -25.79
N VAL A 315 13.60 8.95 -25.01
CA VAL A 315 12.17 8.67 -25.25
C VAL A 315 11.82 8.95 -26.70
N ASP A 316 11.25 7.97 -27.39
CA ASP A 316 10.86 8.12 -28.79
C ASP A 316 9.68 9.08 -28.94
N ASN A 317 9.71 9.94 -29.97
CA ASN A 317 8.67 10.96 -30.17
C ASN A 317 7.36 10.36 -30.72
N SER A 318 7.43 9.22 -31.40
CA SER A 318 6.28 8.58 -32.06
C SER A 318 5.69 7.45 -31.22
N ARG A 319 6.55 6.72 -30.50
CA ARG A 319 6.19 5.56 -29.66
C ARG A 319 6.75 5.68 -28.24
N PRO A 320 6.46 6.75 -27.47
CA PRO A 320 7.07 6.99 -26.17
C PRO A 320 6.76 5.88 -25.14
N GLY A 321 5.52 5.37 -25.14
CA GLY A 321 5.09 4.27 -24.29
C GLY A 321 5.82 2.96 -24.58
N ASP A 322 5.93 2.58 -25.86
CA ASP A 322 6.66 1.37 -26.26
C ASP A 322 8.15 1.51 -25.99
N PHE A 323 8.72 2.70 -26.19
CA PHE A 323 10.12 2.96 -25.88
C PHE A 323 10.39 2.79 -24.37
N ASN A 324 9.59 3.40 -23.51
CA ASN A 324 9.73 3.23 -22.05
C ASN A 324 9.61 1.75 -21.65
N GLN A 325 8.62 1.04 -22.18
CA GLN A 325 8.44 -0.38 -21.92
C GLN A 325 9.60 -1.22 -22.44
N SER A 326 10.16 -0.91 -23.60
CA SER A 326 11.30 -1.61 -24.19
C SER A 326 12.56 -1.48 -23.34
N LEU A 327 12.79 -0.31 -22.74
CA LEU A 327 13.93 -0.05 -21.88
C LEU A 327 13.81 -0.81 -20.55
N MET A 328 12.60 -0.86 -19.99
CA MET A 328 12.27 -1.68 -18.82
C MET A 328 12.42 -3.18 -19.12
N GLU A 329 11.90 -3.62 -20.28
CA GLU A 329 11.95 -5.01 -20.74
C GLU A 329 13.40 -5.47 -20.94
N LEU A 330 14.22 -4.67 -21.63
CA LEU A 330 15.66 -4.93 -21.81
C LEU A 330 16.36 -5.09 -20.46
N GLY A 331 16.07 -4.20 -19.50
CA GLY A 331 16.60 -4.32 -18.15
C GLY A 331 16.16 -5.62 -17.46
N ALA A 332 14.90 -6.01 -17.62
CA ALA A 332 14.33 -7.18 -16.97
C ALA A 332 14.86 -8.51 -17.54
N THR A 333 15.07 -8.62 -18.85
CA THR A 333 15.34 -9.90 -19.53
C THR A 333 16.75 -10.06 -20.05
N VAL A 334 17.42 -8.98 -20.46
CA VAL A 334 18.75 -9.04 -21.08
C VAL A 334 19.81 -8.43 -20.17
N CYS A 335 19.63 -7.16 -19.79
CA CYS A 335 20.57 -6.39 -18.99
C CYS A 335 20.32 -6.65 -17.49
N THR A 336 20.37 -7.92 -17.08
CA THR A 336 20.00 -8.35 -15.72
C THR A 336 21.03 -7.93 -14.65
N PRO A 337 20.68 -7.94 -13.35
CA PRO A 337 21.58 -7.48 -12.28
C PRO A 337 22.88 -8.27 -12.14
N LEU A 338 22.86 -9.59 -12.37
CA LEU A 338 24.01 -10.47 -12.10
C LEU A 338 24.65 -11.04 -13.37
N ASN A 339 23.84 -11.51 -14.33
CA ASN A 339 24.32 -12.21 -15.52
C ASN A 339 23.70 -11.56 -16.77
N PRO A 340 24.14 -10.35 -17.16
CA PRO A 340 23.61 -9.70 -18.36
C PRO A 340 24.09 -10.40 -19.63
N THR A 341 23.20 -10.61 -20.59
CA THR A 341 23.52 -11.26 -21.87
C THR A 341 23.95 -10.21 -22.91
N CYS A 342 25.09 -9.56 -22.68
CA CYS A 342 25.51 -8.40 -23.46
C CYS A 342 25.70 -8.68 -24.96
N SER A 343 26.12 -9.89 -25.32
CA SER A 343 26.30 -10.31 -26.72
C SER A 343 24.99 -10.37 -27.51
N LEU A 344 23.84 -10.54 -26.84
CA LEU A 344 22.50 -10.55 -27.45
C LEU A 344 21.76 -9.23 -27.20
N CYS A 345 22.40 -8.23 -26.60
CA CYS A 345 21.77 -6.95 -26.30
C CYS A 345 21.69 -6.09 -27.57
N SER A 346 20.47 -5.65 -27.91
CA SER A 346 20.16 -4.85 -29.11
C SER A 346 20.87 -3.50 -29.15
N ILE A 347 21.30 -2.98 -27.99
CA ILE A 347 21.98 -1.69 -27.85
C ILE A 347 23.42 -1.86 -27.27
N SER A 348 24.02 -3.04 -27.45
CA SER A 348 25.37 -3.35 -26.96
C SER A 348 26.45 -2.48 -27.59
N SER A 349 26.31 -2.10 -28.87
CA SER A 349 27.27 -1.27 -29.59
C SER A 349 27.36 0.16 -29.06
N GLN A 350 26.29 0.68 -28.41
CA GLN A 350 26.30 1.97 -27.71
C GLN A 350 26.63 1.84 -26.21
N CYS A 351 26.89 0.63 -25.70
CA CYS A 351 27.09 0.39 -24.28
C CYS A 351 28.55 0.62 -23.85
N ARG A 352 28.82 1.74 -23.19
CA ARG A 352 30.17 2.08 -22.72
C ARG A 352 30.72 1.08 -21.71
N ALA A 353 29.91 0.59 -20.77
CA ALA A 353 30.38 -0.40 -19.80
C ALA A 353 30.78 -1.73 -20.49
N TYR A 354 30.07 -2.12 -21.54
CA TYR A 354 30.42 -3.31 -22.32
C TYR A 354 31.72 -3.10 -23.10
N ALA A 355 31.86 -1.96 -23.80
CA ALA A 355 33.09 -1.62 -24.51
C ALA A 355 34.33 -1.50 -23.59
N ILE A 356 34.15 -1.10 -22.33
CA ILE A 356 35.23 -1.11 -21.32
C ILE A 356 35.58 -2.55 -20.93
N CYS A 357 34.58 -3.38 -20.64
CA CYS A 357 34.76 -4.80 -20.27
C CYS A 357 35.44 -5.62 -21.38
N GLU A 358 35.21 -5.32 -22.65
CA GLU A 358 35.89 -5.97 -23.78
C GLU A 358 37.38 -5.61 -23.88
N LYS A 359 37.76 -4.42 -23.40
CA LYS A 359 39.16 -3.94 -23.42
C LYS A 359 39.93 -4.29 -22.15
N ASP A 360 39.23 -4.35 -21.02
CA ASP A 360 39.79 -4.60 -19.69
C ASP A 360 38.95 -5.64 -18.95
N THR A 361 39.47 -6.87 -18.88
CA THR A 361 38.80 -8.01 -18.23
C THR A 361 38.71 -7.89 -16.71
N SER A 362 39.39 -6.89 -16.10
CA SER A 362 39.29 -6.61 -14.67
C SER A 362 38.02 -5.86 -14.29
N VAL A 363 37.38 -5.19 -15.25
CA VAL A 363 36.14 -4.42 -15.07
C VAL A 363 34.96 -5.19 -15.65
N ALA A 364 33.93 -5.40 -14.85
CA ALA A 364 32.70 -6.06 -15.30
C ALA A 364 31.60 -5.02 -15.60
N VAL A 365 30.72 -5.34 -16.56
CA VAL A 365 29.49 -4.55 -16.79
C VAL A 365 28.62 -4.46 -15.52
N THR A 366 28.72 -5.45 -14.64
CA THR A 366 28.00 -5.52 -13.36
C THR A 366 28.58 -4.62 -12.27
N ASP A 367 29.70 -3.96 -12.51
CA ASP A 367 30.25 -2.91 -11.63
C ASP A 367 29.45 -1.59 -11.76
N TYR A 368 28.57 -1.49 -12.77
CA TYR A 368 27.70 -0.34 -13.03
C TYR A 368 26.20 -0.72 -12.85
N PRO A 369 25.43 0.01 -12.04
CA PRO A 369 25.86 1.03 -11.07
C PRO A 369 26.50 0.39 -9.82
N VAL A 370 27.18 1.20 -9.00
CA VAL A 370 27.75 0.71 -7.74
C VAL A 370 26.68 0.14 -6.82
N LYS A 371 26.97 -1.03 -6.25
CA LYS A 371 26.08 -1.71 -5.31
C LYS A 371 25.98 -0.91 -4.01
N VAL A 372 24.77 -0.45 -3.72
CA VAL A 372 24.47 0.22 -2.46
C VAL A 372 24.36 -0.82 -1.34
N VAL A 373 25.16 -0.66 -0.30
CA VAL A 373 25.07 -1.48 0.92
C VAL A 373 23.68 -1.28 1.54
N LYS A 374 22.95 -2.37 1.76
CA LYS A 374 21.63 -2.32 2.39
C LYS A 374 21.77 -1.99 3.88
N THR A 375 20.92 -1.10 4.38
CA THR A 375 20.81 -0.83 5.82
C THR A 375 20.43 -2.12 6.57
N LYS A 376 21.02 -2.34 7.75
CA LYS A 376 20.65 -3.47 8.60
C LYS A 376 19.17 -3.38 8.99
N GLN A 377 18.48 -4.51 8.93
CA GLN A 377 17.07 -4.60 9.32
C GLN A 377 16.95 -4.52 10.85
N ARG A 378 15.89 -3.86 11.35
CA ARG A 378 15.58 -3.91 12.79
C ARG A 378 15.00 -5.26 13.15
N HIS A 379 15.31 -5.75 14.35
CA HIS A 379 14.77 -7.00 14.87
C HIS A 379 13.67 -6.67 15.87
N ASN A 380 12.46 -7.18 15.63
CA ASN A 380 11.30 -6.98 16.50
C ASN A 380 10.77 -8.35 16.95
N PHE A 381 10.13 -8.40 18.12
CA PHE A 381 9.49 -9.60 18.66
C PHE A 381 8.01 -9.33 18.87
N SER A 382 7.17 -10.33 18.59
CA SER A 382 5.73 -10.23 18.80
C SER A 382 5.18 -11.52 19.39
N ALA A 383 4.41 -11.39 20.46
CA ALA A 383 3.61 -12.46 21.02
C ALA A 383 2.21 -12.40 20.40
N VAL A 384 1.79 -13.48 19.76
CA VAL A 384 0.47 -13.59 19.11
C VAL A 384 -0.35 -14.66 19.82
N CYS A 385 -1.57 -14.31 20.20
CA CYS A 385 -2.51 -15.20 20.88
C CYS A 385 -3.71 -15.48 19.98
N VAL A 386 -3.85 -16.73 19.54
CA VAL A 386 -5.04 -17.19 18.83
C VAL A 386 -6.08 -17.56 19.86
N VAL A 387 -7.06 -16.66 20.06
CA VAL A 387 -8.18 -16.89 20.97
C VAL A 387 -9.30 -17.58 20.21
N GLU A 388 -9.57 -18.83 20.56
CA GLU A 388 -10.70 -19.60 20.09
C GLU A 388 -11.75 -19.72 21.20
N ILE A 389 -12.99 -19.46 20.84
CA ILE A 389 -14.14 -19.49 21.74
C ILE A 389 -15.04 -20.64 21.30
N LEU A 390 -15.24 -21.62 22.17
CA LEU A 390 -16.12 -22.76 21.89
C LEU A 390 -17.56 -22.42 22.24
N ARG A 391 -18.47 -22.80 21.32
CA ARG A 391 -19.92 -22.71 21.44
C ARG A 391 -20.51 -24.12 21.34
N GLY A 392 -20.84 -24.69 22.49
CA GLY A 392 -21.36 -26.06 22.53
C GLY A 392 -20.37 -27.08 21.95
N THR A 393 -20.88 -28.11 21.29
CA THR A 393 -20.07 -29.29 20.90
C THR A 393 -19.36 -29.18 19.55
N GLN A 394 -19.71 -28.22 18.67
CA GLN A 394 -19.17 -28.18 17.30
C GLN A 394 -18.92 -26.79 16.68
N GLU A 395 -19.33 -25.69 17.31
CA GLU A 395 -19.08 -24.36 16.76
C GLU A 395 -17.92 -23.68 17.49
N SER A 396 -16.94 -23.16 16.74
CA SER A 396 -15.88 -22.32 17.31
C SER A 396 -15.72 -21.01 16.54
N GLU A 397 -15.56 -19.92 17.29
CA GLU A 397 -15.31 -18.58 16.77
C GLU A 397 -13.91 -18.13 17.18
N PHE A 398 -13.20 -17.44 16.29
CA PHE A 398 -11.88 -16.86 16.54
C PHE A 398 -11.99 -15.35 16.72
N LEU A 399 -11.25 -14.83 17.68
CA LEU A 399 -11.12 -13.38 17.89
C LEU A 399 -10.09 -12.79 16.93
N LEU A 400 -10.52 -11.81 16.13
CA LEU A 400 -9.66 -10.97 15.31
C LEU A 400 -9.75 -9.51 15.74
N VAL A 401 -8.64 -8.80 15.59
CA VAL A 401 -8.46 -7.39 15.92
C VAL A 401 -8.05 -6.65 14.65
N LYS A 402 -8.61 -5.46 14.44
CA LYS A 402 -8.24 -4.59 13.33
C LYS A 402 -7.09 -3.70 13.77
N ARG A 403 -5.99 -3.70 12.99
CA ARG A 403 -4.86 -2.80 13.24
C ARG A 403 -5.27 -1.34 13.03
N PRO A 404 -4.60 -0.39 13.71
CA PRO A 404 -4.82 1.04 13.47
C PRO A 404 -4.72 1.41 11.97
N ASN A 405 -5.34 2.53 11.57
CA ASN A 405 -5.32 2.99 10.17
C ASN A 405 -3.96 3.56 9.72
N GLU A 406 -2.97 3.56 10.63
CA GLU A 406 -1.62 4.03 10.38
C GLU A 406 -0.58 3.00 10.84
N GLY A 407 0.64 3.11 10.32
CA GLY A 407 1.75 2.23 10.68
C GLY A 407 1.81 0.93 9.89
N LEU A 408 2.48 -0.07 10.47
CA LEU A 408 2.71 -1.37 9.84
C LEU A 408 1.40 -2.15 9.71
N LEU A 409 1.11 -2.64 8.49
CA LEU A 409 -0.09 -3.43 8.17
C LEU A 409 -1.41 -2.71 8.54
N ALA A 410 -1.43 -1.39 8.36
CA ALA A 410 -2.55 -0.52 8.72
C ALA A 410 -3.91 -1.01 8.18
N GLY A 411 -4.92 -1.03 9.06
CA GLY A 411 -6.30 -1.38 8.72
C GLY A 411 -6.58 -2.88 8.46
N LEU A 412 -5.57 -3.75 8.57
CA LEU A 412 -5.72 -5.20 8.35
C LEU A 412 -6.14 -5.93 9.63
N TRP A 413 -6.79 -7.07 9.44
CA TRP A 413 -7.21 -7.97 10.50
C TRP A 413 -6.07 -8.92 10.91
N GLU A 414 -5.91 -9.11 12.22
CA GLU A 414 -4.92 -10.02 12.81
C GLU A 414 -5.45 -10.69 14.09
N PHE A 415 -4.78 -11.74 14.54
CA PHE A 415 -5.01 -12.26 15.89
C PHE A 415 -4.44 -11.27 16.94
N PRO A 416 -5.01 -11.23 18.15
CA PRO A 416 -4.47 -10.45 19.26
C PRO A 416 -2.95 -10.58 19.37
N SER A 417 -2.25 -9.45 19.32
CA SER A 417 -0.78 -9.42 19.30
C SER A 417 -0.22 -8.28 20.13
N VAL A 418 0.94 -8.52 20.75
CA VAL A 418 1.69 -7.52 21.52
C VAL A 418 3.14 -7.50 21.03
N GLU A 419 3.70 -6.31 20.82
CA GLU A 419 5.13 -6.16 20.55
C GLU A 419 5.92 -6.28 21.85
N VAL A 420 7.05 -6.99 21.80
CA VAL A 420 7.94 -7.21 22.95
C VAL A 420 9.32 -6.69 22.58
N ASP A 421 9.95 -5.93 23.48
CA ASP A 421 11.22 -5.23 23.21
C ASP A 421 12.39 -6.18 22.94
N GLN A 422 12.33 -7.38 23.51
CA GLN A 422 13.38 -8.40 23.39
C GLN A 422 12.79 -9.80 23.33
N GLU A 423 13.64 -10.78 23.07
CA GLU A 423 13.28 -12.19 23.14
C GLU A 423 12.90 -12.55 24.58
N ALA A 424 11.60 -12.61 24.83
CA ALA A 424 11.04 -12.86 26.15
C ALA A 424 10.60 -14.31 26.28
N ASP A 425 10.70 -14.85 27.51
CA ASP A 425 10.19 -16.17 27.83
C ASP A 425 8.64 -16.26 27.73
N SER A 426 8.11 -17.49 27.78
CA SER A 426 6.66 -17.70 27.70
C SER A 426 5.87 -16.98 28.80
N SER A 427 6.44 -16.78 29.99
CA SER A 427 5.74 -16.17 31.12
C SER A 427 5.51 -14.66 30.92
N VAL A 428 6.52 -13.96 30.41
CA VAL A 428 6.45 -12.54 30.08
C VAL A 428 5.50 -12.33 28.90
N ARG A 429 5.64 -13.13 27.84
CA ARG A 429 4.73 -13.05 26.67
C ARG A 429 3.27 -13.21 27.08
N ARG A 430 2.96 -14.23 27.91
CA ARG A 430 1.59 -14.48 28.40
C ARG A 430 1.06 -13.31 29.23
N ARG A 431 1.89 -12.73 30.11
CA ARG A 431 1.49 -11.57 30.93
C ARG A 431 1.10 -10.36 30.08
N GLU A 432 1.90 -10.04 29.07
CA GLU A 432 1.63 -8.92 28.16
C GLU A 432 0.36 -9.15 27.34
N VAL A 433 0.19 -10.37 26.80
CA VAL A 433 -1.03 -10.77 26.10
C VAL A 433 -2.25 -10.68 27.02
N ASP A 434 -2.17 -11.18 28.24
CA ASP A 434 -3.28 -11.15 29.21
C ASP A 434 -3.67 -9.71 29.55
N GLY A 435 -2.68 -8.83 29.72
CA GLY A 435 -2.89 -7.39 29.88
C GLY A 435 -3.62 -6.78 28.69
N PHE A 436 -3.17 -7.10 27.46
CA PHE A 436 -3.80 -6.64 26.24
C PHE A 436 -5.24 -7.14 26.08
N LEU A 437 -5.49 -8.43 26.35
CA LEU A 437 -6.83 -9.03 26.25
C LEU A 437 -7.80 -8.41 27.24
N LYS A 438 -7.34 -8.19 28.48
CA LYS A 438 -8.12 -7.52 29.52
C LYS A 438 -8.39 -6.06 29.19
N GLN A 439 -7.40 -5.31 28.71
CA GLN A 439 -7.56 -3.89 28.41
C GLN A 439 -8.41 -3.65 27.16
N SER A 440 -8.21 -4.44 26.10
CA SER A 440 -8.84 -4.22 24.79
C SER A 440 -10.23 -4.84 24.68
N PHE A 441 -10.46 -5.95 25.38
CA PHE A 441 -11.72 -6.70 25.29
C PHE A 441 -12.42 -6.85 26.64
N GLY A 442 -11.79 -6.54 27.77
CA GLY A 442 -12.37 -6.87 29.08
C GLY A 442 -12.30 -8.37 29.41
N LEU A 443 -11.53 -9.15 28.64
CA LEU A 443 -11.31 -10.58 28.86
C LEU A 443 -10.33 -10.79 30.02
N ASP A 444 -10.85 -10.87 31.26
CA ASP A 444 -10.04 -11.28 32.42
C ASP A 444 -9.96 -12.80 32.48
N LEU A 445 -8.87 -13.36 31.97
CA LEU A 445 -8.65 -14.81 31.89
C LEU A 445 -8.73 -15.53 33.24
N ARG A 446 -8.59 -14.81 34.37
CA ARG A 446 -8.80 -15.38 35.72
C ARG A 446 -10.24 -15.77 36.01
N LYS A 447 -11.20 -15.20 35.25
CA LYS A 447 -12.64 -15.46 35.36
C LYS A 447 -13.16 -16.34 34.23
N CYS A 448 -12.33 -16.65 33.23
CA CYS A 448 -12.73 -17.45 32.09
C CYS A 448 -12.51 -18.94 32.35
N ASN A 449 -13.40 -19.78 31.83
CA ASN A 449 -13.19 -21.22 31.78
C ASN A 449 -12.23 -21.56 30.63
N ILE A 450 -10.94 -21.69 30.95
CA ILE A 450 -9.87 -22.00 29.99
C ILE A 450 -9.80 -23.51 29.79
N ILE A 451 -10.03 -23.96 28.55
CA ILE A 451 -9.96 -25.36 28.15
C ILE A 451 -8.52 -25.76 27.81
N LEU A 452 -7.82 -24.86 27.11
CA LEU A 452 -6.47 -25.12 26.62
C LEU A 452 -5.71 -23.80 26.52
N ARG A 453 -4.46 -23.77 26.96
CA ARG A 453 -3.54 -22.67 26.65
C ARG A 453 -2.14 -23.22 26.43
N GLU A 454 -1.68 -23.22 25.18
CA GLU A 454 -0.41 -23.85 24.80
C GLU A 454 0.41 -22.98 23.84
N ASP A 455 1.73 -23.02 23.99
CA ASP A 455 2.66 -22.44 23.03
C ASP A 455 2.67 -23.33 21.77
N VAL A 456 2.26 -22.77 20.63
CA VAL A 456 2.12 -23.50 19.36
C VAL A 456 3.44 -23.52 18.58
N GLY A 457 4.28 -22.51 18.80
CA GLY A 457 5.61 -22.40 18.22
C GLY A 457 5.96 -20.99 17.77
N GLU A 458 7.09 -20.86 17.08
CA GLU A 458 7.61 -19.58 16.63
C GLU A 458 8.12 -19.60 15.19
N PHE A 459 8.13 -18.44 14.54
CA PHE A 459 8.77 -18.26 13.24
C PHE A 459 9.20 -16.81 13.01
N VAL A 460 10.10 -16.61 12.04
CA VAL A 460 10.51 -15.28 11.60
C VAL A 460 9.74 -14.87 10.35
N HIS A 461 9.10 -13.71 10.38
CA HIS A 461 8.49 -13.03 9.25
C HIS A 461 9.36 -11.84 8.83
N ILE A 462 9.72 -11.77 7.55
CA ILE A 462 10.67 -10.78 7.04
C ILE A 462 9.91 -9.72 6.23
N PHE A 463 9.98 -8.48 6.70
CA PHE A 463 9.67 -7.27 5.94
C PHE A 463 10.98 -6.65 5.40
N THR A 464 10.87 -5.76 4.42
CA THR A 464 12.05 -5.08 3.84
C THR A 464 12.94 -4.41 4.89
N HIS A 465 12.34 -3.80 5.91
CA HIS A 465 13.06 -3.06 6.97
C HIS A 465 13.00 -3.73 8.35
N ILE A 466 12.25 -4.83 8.51
CA ILE A 466 11.98 -5.47 9.81
C ILE A 466 12.15 -6.97 9.70
N ARG A 467 12.88 -7.57 10.64
CA ARG A 467 12.88 -9.01 10.90
C ARG A 467 12.02 -9.23 12.15
N LEU A 468 10.78 -9.69 11.97
CA LEU A 468 9.82 -9.88 13.06
C LEU A 468 9.80 -11.35 13.49
N LYS A 469 10.22 -11.65 14.73
CA LYS A 469 10.05 -12.97 15.34
C LYS A 469 8.66 -13.04 15.98
N ILE A 470 7.84 -13.97 15.52
CA ILE A 470 6.47 -14.19 16.00
C ILE A 470 6.44 -15.46 16.83
N CYS A 471 6.01 -15.36 18.09
CA CYS A 471 5.74 -16.49 18.97
C CYS A 471 4.22 -16.63 19.10
N ALA A 472 3.67 -17.77 18.67
CA ALA A 472 2.24 -18.01 18.64
C ALA A 472 1.81 -18.93 19.80
N GLU A 473 0.77 -18.54 20.52
CA GLU A 473 0.04 -19.37 21.47
C GLU A 473 -1.41 -19.59 21.03
N LEU A 474 -2.00 -20.70 21.45
CA LEU A 474 -3.42 -21.01 21.29
C LEU A 474 -4.08 -20.93 22.67
N LEU A 475 -5.13 -20.12 22.78
CA LEU A 475 -5.99 -20.01 23.95
C LEU A 475 -7.40 -20.44 23.57
N VAL A 476 -7.90 -21.51 24.16
CA VAL A 476 -9.27 -22.01 23.96
C VAL A 476 -10.07 -21.75 25.23
N VAL A 477 -11.18 -21.03 25.09
CA VAL A 477 -12.08 -20.67 26.20
C VAL A 477 -13.50 -21.13 25.93
N HIS A 478 -14.21 -21.54 26.98
CA HIS A 478 -15.65 -21.79 26.92
C HIS A 478 -16.43 -20.49 27.13
N LEU A 479 -17.52 -20.31 26.39
CA LEU A 479 -18.37 -19.13 26.45
C LEU A 479 -19.31 -19.22 27.67
N ASP A 480 -19.05 -18.43 28.71
CA ASP A 480 -19.97 -18.24 29.86
C ASP A 480 -20.77 -16.93 29.72
N ASP A 481 -21.81 -16.72 30.55
CA ASP A 481 -22.76 -15.60 30.45
C ASP A 481 -22.10 -14.20 30.45
N GLU A 482 -20.94 -14.01 31.08
CA GLU A 482 -20.17 -12.74 31.01
C GLU A 482 -19.59 -12.47 29.61
N MET A 483 -19.26 -13.50 28.82
CA MET A 483 -18.80 -13.35 27.43
C MET A 483 -19.94 -13.01 26.46
N ARG A 484 -21.22 -13.07 26.88
CA ARG A 484 -22.34 -12.55 26.07
C ARG A 484 -22.29 -11.03 25.90
N LEU A 485 -21.71 -10.29 26.86
CA LEU A 485 -21.54 -8.83 26.79
C LEU A 485 -20.50 -8.42 25.73
N LEU A 486 -19.43 -9.21 25.56
CA LEU A 486 -18.49 -9.05 24.44
C LEU A 486 -19.25 -9.04 23.11
N ARG A 487 -20.16 -9.99 22.91
CA ARG A 487 -20.94 -10.11 21.67
C ARG A 487 -21.86 -8.92 21.40
N LYS A 488 -22.42 -8.29 22.43
CA LYS A 488 -23.19 -7.04 22.28
C LYS A 488 -22.30 -5.89 21.82
N HIS A 489 -21.08 -5.78 22.36
CA HIS A 489 -20.13 -4.73 21.97
C HIS A 489 -19.38 -5.01 20.66
N SER A 490 -19.27 -6.26 20.20
CA SER A 490 -18.59 -6.59 18.94
C SER A 490 -19.37 -6.13 17.70
N LYS A 491 -20.70 -6.05 17.79
CA LYS A 491 -21.54 -5.57 16.68
C LYS A 491 -21.43 -4.05 16.48
N GLU A 492 -20.95 -3.33 17.49
CA GLU A 492 -20.85 -1.87 17.50
C GLU A 492 -19.40 -1.36 17.36
N ASN A 493 -18.39 -2.20 17.64
CA ASN A 493 -16.98 -1.80 17.59
C ASN A 493 -16.26 -2.23 16.31
N ALA A 494 -15.91 -1.26 15.46
CA ALA A 494 -15.10 -1.47 14.25
C ALA A 494 -13.63 -1.91 14.48
N LYS A 495 -13.25 -2.29 15.71
CA LYS A 495 -11.87 -2.60 16.12
C LYS A 495 -11.59 -4.09 16.31
N TRP A 496 -12.61 -4.93 16.46
CA TRP A 496 -12.44 -6.37 16.64
C TRP A 496 -13.70 -7.13 16.20
N LYS A 497 -13.55 -8.40 15.83
CA LYS A 497 -14.68 -9.26 15.43
C LYS A 497 -14.46 -10.72 15.78
N LEU A 498 -15.56 -11.45 15.91
CA LEU A 498 -15.57 -12.90 16.02
C LEU A 498 -15.89 -13.51 14.66
N VAL A 499 -15.10 -14.49 14.23
CA VAL A 499 -15.24 -15.13 12.92
C VAL A 499 -15.14 -16.64 13.05
N ASP A 500 -15.95 -17.37 12.30
CA ASP A 500 -15.87 -18.83 12.26
C ASP A 500 -14.65 -19.33 11.48
N CYS A 501 -14.40 -20.64 11.52
CA CYS A 501 -13.26 -21.27 10.85
C CYS A 501 -13.28 -21.14 9.31
N LYS A 502 -14.47 -21.04 8.70
CA LYS A 502 -14.63 -20.88 7.24
C LYS A 502 -14.27 -19.46 6.85
N ALA A 503 -14.77 -18.47 7.59
CA ALA A 503 -14.48 -17.05 7.41
C ALA A 503 -12.98 -16.76 7.59
N VAL A 504 -12.32 -17.30 8.61
CA VAL A 504 -10.85 -17.13 8.76
C VAL A 504 -10.09 -17.64 7.54
N SER A 505 -10.58 -18.70 6.90
CA SER A 505 -9.94 -19.31 5.74
C SER A 505 -10.14 -18.50 4.45
N SER A 506 -11.31 -17.88 4.27
CA SER A 506 -11.66 -17.09 3.09
C SER A 506 -11.23 -15.62 3.16
N MET A 507 -11.12 -15.04 4.36
CA MET A 507 -10.75 -13.63 4.56
C MET A 507 -9.39 -13.27 3.97
N GLY A 508 -9.24 -11.99 3.56
CA GLY A 508 -7.99 -11.38 3.07
C GLY A 508 -6.91 -11.17 4.14
N LEU A 509 -6.54 -12.21 4.88
CA LEU A 509 -5.55 -12.14 5.94
C LEU A 509 -4.12 -12.11 5.40
N THR A 510 -3.22 -11.45 6.14
CA THR A 510 -1.80 -11.37 5.81
C THR A 510 -1.12 -12.74 5.88
N SER A 511 0.01 -12.88 5.19
CA SER A 511 0.76 -14.14 5.16
C SER A 511 1.29 -14.58 6.54
N SER A 512 1.60 -13.63 7.43
CA SER A 512 1.96 -13.94 8.82
C SER A 512 0.77 -14.51 9.60
N VAL A 513 -0.42 -13.90 9.49
CA VAL A 513 -1.65 -14.35 10.17
C VAL A 513 -2.09 -15.71 9.64
N ARG A 514 -2.07 -15.94 8.32
CA ARG A 514 -2.38 -17.26 7.73
C ARG A 514 -1.42 -18.34 8.22
N LYS A 515 -0.13 -18.01 8.37
CA LYS A 515 0.88 -18.94 8.90
C LYS A 515 0.62 -19.28 10.37
N VAL A 516 0.29 -18.30 11.21
CA VAL A 516 -0.13 -18.54 12.60
C VAL A 516 -1.34 -19.47 12.65
N TYR A 517 -2.39 -19.19 11.86
CA TYR A 517 -3.57 -20.04 11.81
C TYR A 517 -3.24 -21.47 11.35
N SER A 518 -2.40 -21.62 10.33
CA SER A 518 -1.94 -22.93 9.84
C SER A 518 -1.16 -23.71 10.91
N MET A 519 -0.36 -23.02 11.73
CA MET A 519 0.34 -23.64 12.86
C MET A 519 -0.64 -24.16 13.91
N VAL A 520 -1.66 -23.38 14.26
CA VAL A 520 -2.74 -23.79 15.18
C VAL A 520 -3.50 -25.01 14.65
N GLN A 521 -3.85 -25.01 13.37
CA GLN A 521 -4.56 -26.14 12.75
C GLN A 521 -3.74 -27.43 12.80
N LYS A 522 -2.43 -27.34 12.48
CA LYS A 522 -1.51 -28.48 12.60
C LYS A 522 -1.37 -28.97 14.03
N PHE A 523 -1.22 -28.06 15.00
CA PHE A 523 -1.12 -28.39 16.42
C PHE A 523 -2.36 -29.14 16.92
N LYS A 524 -3.56 -28.70 16.54
CA LYS A 524 -4.81 -29.41 16.88
C LYS A 524 -4.89 -30.79 16.27
N GLN A 525 -4.51 -30.95 15.00
CA GLN A 525 -4.50 -32.26 14.33
C GLN A 525 -3.53 -33.24 15.00
N SER A 526 -2.33 -32.78 15.37
CA SER A 526 -1.36 -33.60 16.11
C SER A 526 -1.87 -34.03 17.49
N ASN A 527 -2.49 -33.12 18.25
CA ASN A 527 -3.06 -33.45 19.56
C ASN A 527 -4.25 -34.42 19.47
N LEU A 528 -5.13 -34.26 18.48
CA LEU A 528 -6.22 -35.21 18.23
C LEU A 528 -5.70 -36.61 17.87
N SER A 529 -4.60 -36.68 17.13
CA SER A 529 -3.96 -37.95 16.75
C SER A 529 -3.32 -38.65 17.95
N GLN A 530 -2.68 -37.88 18.84
CA GLN A 530 -2.12 -38.40 20.09
C GLN A 530 -3.19 -38.85 21.09
N GLN A 531 -4.35 -38.19 21.13
CA GLN A 531 -5.49 -38.62 21.96
C GLN A 531 -6.17 -39.89 21.42
N LYS A 532 -6.17 -40.11 20.10
CA LYS A 532 -6.67 -41.35 19.48
C LYS A 532 -5.71 -42.54 19.61
N GLN A 533 -4.42 -42.31 19.82
CA GLN A 533 -3.43 -43.37 20.08
C GLN A 533 -3.31 -43.76 21.56
N LYS A 534 -3.85 -42.93 22.47
CA LYS A 534 -3.90 -43.20 23.92
C LYS A 534 -5.22 -43.81 24.40
N LYS A 535 -6.20 -43.94 23.50
CA LYS A 535 -7.42 -44.74 23.66
C LYS A 535 -7.26 -46.02 22.87
#